data_AF-A0A3D3TG49-F1
#
_entry.id   AF-A0A3D3TG49-F1
#
_cell.length_a   1.000
_cell.length_b   1.000
_cell.length_c   1.000
_cell.angle_alpha   90.00
_cell.angle_beta   90.00
_cell.angle_gamma   90.00
#
_symmetry.space_group_name_H-M   'P 1'
#
loop_
_entity.id
_entity.type
_entity.pdbx_description
1 polymer ?
#
loop_
_entity_poly.entity_id
_entity_poly.type
_entity_poly.pdbx_seq_one_letter_code
_entity_poly.pdbx_strand_id
1 'polypeptide(L)'
;MKTNLLFFLLIITVFLFSCQEKESENLIPWEKGAFETQQYRNLFVEAGYSEEEVEKKLNEIFHNLFYGSQKIYFEAGDSMAYISDIKNNDVRT
;
A
#
# COMPACT_ATOMS: atom_id res chain seq x y z
N MET A 1 23.82 27.44 -34.31
CA MET A 1 24.45 26.71 -33.18
C MET A 1 23.98 27.16 -31.80
N LYS A 2 23.74 28.47 -31.54
CA LYS A 2 23.34 28.95 -30.20
C LYS A 2 21.92 28.52 -29.76
N THR A 3 20.98 28.37 -30.69
CA THR A 3 19.59 27.96 -30.42
C THR A 3 19.44 26.48 -30.05
N ASN A 4 20.20 25.60 -30.70
CA ASN A 4 20.22 24.16 -30.37
C ASN A 4 20.85 23.89 -29.00
N LEU A 5 21.82 24.70 -28.59
CA LEU A 5 22.44 24.62 -27.26
C LEU A 5 21.46 25.04 -26.16
N LEU A 6 20.66 26.09 -26.41
CA LEU A 6 19.63 26.56 -25.48
C LEU A 6 18.52 25.50 -25.30
N PHE A 7 18.12 24.84 -26.38
CA PHE A 7 17.09 23.80 -26.36
C PHE A 7 17.55 22.54 -25.60
N PHE A 8 18.83 22.17 -25.75
CA PHE A 8 19.41 21.04 -25.02
C PHE A 8 19.52 21.33 -23.51
N LEU A 9 19.84 22.57 -23.12
CA LEU A 9 19.85 23.02 -21.72
C LEU A 9 18.45 22.99 -21.08
N LEU A 10 17.42 23.32 -21.87
CA LEU A 10 16.02 23.27 -21.45
C LEU A 10 15.53 21.82 -21.22
N ILE A 11 15.97 20.87 -22.06
CA ILE A 11 15.61 19.45 -21.90
C ILE A 11 16.30 18.83 -20.68
N ILE A 12 17.57 19.17 -20.43
CA ILE A 12 18.32 18.68 -19.26
C ILE A 12 17.69 19.15 -17.95
N THR A 13 17.22 20.41 -17.89
CA THR A 13 16.56 20.95 -16.68
C THR A 13 15.19 20.31 -16.42
N VAL A 14 14.42 19.95 -17.46
CA VAL A 14 13.16 19.22 -17.31
C VAL A 14 13.38 17.78 -16.82
N PHE A 15 14.44 17.11 -17.28
CA PHE A 15 14.78 15.75 -16.82
C PHE A 15 15.24 15.71 -15.36
N LEU A 16 15.90 16.76 -14.87
CA LEU A 16 16.30 16.88 -13.46
C LEU A 16 15.12 17.12 -12.52
N PHE A 17 14.01 17.68 -13.00
CA PHE A 17 12.80 17.89 -12.19
C PHE A 17 11.95 16.62 -12.03
N SER A 18 12.07 15.64 -12.94
CA SER A 18 11.30 14.39 -12.92
C SER A 18 11.76 13.38 -11.86
N CYS A 19 12.84 13.68 -11.13
CA CYS A 19 13.35 12.87 -10.04
C CYS A 19 13.35 13.69 -8.75
N GLN A 20 12.16 14.14 -8.31
CA GLN A 20 11.98 14.41 -6.89
C GLN A 20 11.90 13.06 -6.20
N GLU A 21 13.01 12.61 -5.63
CA GLU A 21 12.95 11.65 -4.52
C GLU A 21 12.04 12.30 -3.46
N LYS A 22 10.85 11.70 -3.25
CA LYS A 22 9.98 12.07 -2.13
C LYS A 22 10.78 11.75 -0.88
N GLU A 23 11.40 12.76 -0.30
CA GLU A 23 12.10 12.65 0.97
C GLU A 23 11.09 12.09 1.97
N SER A 24 11.33 10.86 2.42
CA SER A 24 10.50 10.18 3.41
C SER A 24 10.51 11.06 4.66
N GLU A 25 9.46 11.85 4.85
CA GLU A 25 9.26 12.61 6.08
C GLU A 25 9.45 11.64 7.25
N ASN A 26 10.33 11.98 8.20
CA ASN A 26 10.64 11.10 9.32
C ASN A 26 9.32 10.73 10.00
N LEU A 27 8.97 9.43 10.02
CA LEU A 27 7.70 8.93 10.54
C LEU A 27 7.70 9.02 12.08
N ILE A 28 7.63 10.23 12.63
CA ILE A 28 7.62 10.46 14.08
C ILE A 28 6.28 9.92 14.64
N PRO A 29 6.31 9.12 15.72
CA PRO A 29 5.08 8.67 16.38
C PRO A 29 4.26 9.84 16.92
N TRP A 30 2.92 9.73 16.87
CA TRP A 30 2.03 10.71 17.50
C TRP A 30 2.16 10.64 19.03
N GLU A 31 1.94 11.78 19.71
CA GLU A 31 2.04 11.87 21.17
C GLU A 31 0.92 11.11 21.89
N LYS A 32 -0.26 10.98 21.26
CA LYS A 32 -1.43 10.27 21.78
C LYS A 32 -1.77 9.06 20.92
N GLY A 33 -2.17 7.96 21.55
CA GLY A 33 -2.51 6.72 20.87
C GLY A 33 -3.90 6.73 20.23
N ALA A 34 -4.11 5.90 19.20
CA ALA A 34 -5.38 5.77 18.47
C ALA A 34 -6.58 5.43 19.37
N PHE A 35 -6.36 4.72 20.48
CA PHE A 35 -7.42 4.43 21.44
C PHE A 35 -7.99 5.72 22.09
N GLU A 36 -7.12 6.67 22.43
CA GLU A 36 -7.54 7.96 23.02
C GLU A 36 -8.11 8.89 21.95
N THR A 37 -7.46 8.96 20.78
CA THR A 37 -7.80 9.95 19.75
C THR A 37 -8.90 9.50 18.78
N GLN A 38 -9.17 8.20 18.70
CA GLN A 38 -10.02 7.58 17.68
C GLN A 38 -9.56 7.86 16.24
N GLN A 39 -8.29 8.23 16.06
CA GLN A 39 -7.67 8.49 14.78
C GLN A 39 -6.62 7.43 14.48
N TYR A 40 -6.68 6.86 13.28
CA TYR A 40 -5.76 5.84 12.80
C TYR A 40 -4.91 6.41 11.67
N ARG A 41 -3.60 6.41 11.90
CA ARG A 41 -2.60 6.93 10.95
C ARG A 41 -2.47 6.01 9.74
N ASN A 42 -2.59 6.57 8.53
CA ASN A 42 -2.32 5.82 7.30
C ASN A 42 -0.86 6.00 6.86
N LEU A 43 0.01 5.10 7.34
CA LEU A 43 1.45 5.16 7.06
C LEU A 43 1.80 5.03 5.58
N PHE A 44 0.97 4.36 4.78
CA PHE A 44 1.21 4.26 3.34
C PHE A 44 1.01 5.60 2.65
N VAL A 45 -0.02 6.35 3.04
CA VAL A 45 -0.28 7.69 2.47
C VAL A 45 0.87 8.64 2.80
N GLU A 46 1.37 8.59 4.03
CA GLU A 46 2.51 9.40 4.46
C GLU A 46 3.83 8.99 3.80
N ALA A 47 4.01 7.69 3.54
CA ALA A 47 5.12 7.19 2.71
C ALA A 47 4.98 7.58 1.22
N GLY A 48 3.85 8.17 0.83
CA GLY A 48 3.67 8.82 -0.46
C GLY A 48 2.77 8.08 -1.45
N TYR A 49 2.14 6.98 -1.06
CA TYR A 49 1.10 6.31 -1.85
C TYR A 49 -0.19 7.13 -1.85
N SER A 50 -0.98 7.06 -2.92
CA SER A 50 -2.30 7.66 -2.91
C SER A 50 -3.28 6.84 -2.07
N GLU A 51 -4.31 7.49 -1.52
CA GLU A 51 -5.38 6.79 -0.79
C GLU A 51 -6.07 5.73 -1.66
N GLU A 52 -6.28 6.02 -2.94
CA GLU A 52 -6.89 5.09 -3.91
C GLU A 52 -6.03 3.83 -4.10
N GLU A 53 -4.71 3.96 -4.23
CA GLU A 53 -3.81 2.81 -4.37
C GLU A 53 -3.83 1.94 -3.11
N VAL A 54 -3.86 2.56 -1.92
CA VAL A 54 -3.93 1.85 -0.64
C VAL A 54 -5.25 1.09 -0.54
N GLU A 55 -6.36 1.74 -0.83
CA GLU A 55 -7.69 1.13 -0.76
C GLU A 55 -7.85 -0.01 -1.77
N LYS A 56 -7.39 0.21 -3.01
CA LYS A 56 -7.37 -0.83 -4.04
C LYS A 56 -6.57 -2.04 -3.58
N LYS A 57 -5.36 -1.81 -3.04
CA LYS A 57 -4.49 -2.91 -2.59
C LYS A 57 -5.10 -3.67 -1.41
N LEU A 58 -5.72 -2.97 -0.47
CA LEU A 58 -6.41 -3.57 0.67
C LEU A 58 -7.55 -4.50 0.21
N ASN A 59 -8.40 -4.01 -0.70
CA ASN A 59 -9.50 -4.79 -1.26
C ASN A 59 -9.02 -6.01 -2.06
N GLU A 60 -7.96 -5.85 -2.86
CA GLU A 60 -7.34 -6.96 -3.59
C GLU A 60 -6.81 -8.04 -2.65
N ILE A 61 -6.12 -7.67 -1.56
CA ILE A 61 -5.60 -8.62 -0.57
C ILE A 61 -6.77 -9.37 0.11
N PHE A 62 -7.80 -8.64 0.54
CA PHE A 62 -8.98 -9.26 1.14
C PHE A 62 -9.63 -10.25 0.17
N HIS A 63 -9.86 -9.85 -1.08
CA HIS A 63 -10.40 -10.74 -2.09
C HIS A 63 -9.54 -11.99 -2.29
N ASN A 64 -8.22 -11.83 -2.40
CA ASN A 64 -7.31 -12.94 -2.63
C ASN A 64 -7.31 -13.96 -1.47
N LEU A 65 -7.41 -13.49 -0.22
CA LEU A 65 -7.41 -14.36 0.96
C LEU A 65 -8.74 -15.08 1.19
N PHE A 66 -9.87 -14.49 0.79
CA PHE A 66 -11.21 -15.00 1.10
C PHE A 66 -11.94 -15.65 -0.09
N TYR A 67 -11.68 -15.19 -1.32
CA TYR A 67 -12.42 -15.58 -2.52
C TYR A 67 -11.52 -16.00 -3.69
N GLY A 68 -10.24 -15.60 -3.67
CA GLY A 68 -9.30 -15.87 -4.75
C GLY A 68 -8.93 -17.35 -4.92
N SER A 69 -8.22 -17.66 -6.01
CA SER A 69 -7.77 -19.02 -6.32
C SER A 69 -6.76 -19.58 -5.31
N GLN A 70 -6.06 -18.71 -4.59
CA GLN A 70 -5.08 -19.04 -3.54
C GLN A 70 -5.59 -18.66 -2.14
N LYS A 71 -6.92 -18.67 -1.95
CA LYS A 71 -7.55 -18.31 -0.68
C LYS A 71 -7.17 -19.27 0.45
N ILE A 72 -7.30 -18.76 1.67
CA ILE A 72 -7.08 -19.52 2.91
C ILE A 72 -8.37 -19.73 3.72
N TYR A 73 -9.47 -19.08 3.32
CA TYR A 73 -10.80 -19.21 3.92
C TYR A 73 -11.68 -20.20 3.13
N PHE A 74 -12.33 -21.12 3.85
CA PHE A 74 -13.17 -22.17 3.29
C PHE A 74 -14.49 -22.30 4.04
N GLU A 75 -15.59 -22.28 3.30
CA GLU A 75 -16.93 -22.52 3.84
C GLU A 75 -17.17 -24.02 4.07
N ALA A 76 -17.91 -24.35 5.12
CA ALA A 76 -18.25 -25.71 5.51
C ALA A 76 -19.76 -25.79 5.80
N GLY A 77 -20.55 -26.18 4.79
CA GLY A 77 -22.01 -26.11 4.87
C GLY A 77 -22.53 -24.67 4.85
N ASP A 78 -23.76 -24.48 5.30
CA ASP A 78 -24.49 -23.22 5.03
C ASP A 78 -24.13 -22.07 5.99
N SER A 79 -23.49 -22.36 7.13
CA SER A 79 -23.30 -21.38 8.21
C SER A 79 -21.96 -21.47 8.95
N MET A 80 -21.03 -22.27 8.44
CA MET A 80 -19.71 -22.42 9.06
C MET A 80 -18.61 -22.18 8.04
N ALA A 81 -17.44 -21.80 8.54
CA ALA A 81 -16.23 -21.66 7.77
C ALA A 81 -15.00 -21.84 8.66
N TYR A 82 -13.85 -22.03 8.03
CA TYR A 82 -12.57 -22.11 8.70
C TYR A 82 -11.48 -21.42 7.87
N ILE A 83 -10.38 -21.06 8.54
CA ILE A 83 -9.15 -20.58 7.90
C ILE A 83 -8.12 -21.69 8.04
N SER A 84 -7.58 -22.15 6.92
CA SER A 84 -6.63 -23.26 6.86
C SER A 84 -5.20 -22.78 7.01
N ASP A 85 -4.43 -23.42 7.90
CA ASP A 85 -2.98 -23.45 7.76
C ASP A 85 -2.65 -24.36 6.57
N ILE A 86 -2.50 -23.75 5.39
CA ILE A 86 -2.27 -24.45 4.12
C ILE A 86 -1.04 -25.38 4.18
N LYS A 87 -0.02 -25.03 4.96
CA LYS A 87 1.21 -25.82 5.04
C LYS A 87 0.99 -27.09 5.88
N ASN A 88 0.33 -26.96 7.02
CA ASN A 88 0.17 -28.05 7.97
C ASN A 88 -1.14 -28.83 7.77
N ASN A 89 -2.04 -28.34 6.92
CA ASN A 89 -3.38 -28.88 6.69
C ASN A 89 -4.20 -28.99 7.99
N ASP A 90 -4.10 -27.98 8.86
CA ASP A 90 -4.81 -27.88 10.14
C ASP A 90 -5.54 -26.53 10.28
N VAL A 91 -6.32 -26.39 11.37
CA VAL A 91 -6.98 -25.14 11.77
C VAL A 91 -6.53 -24.80 13.19
N ARG A 92 -6.22 -23.53 13.44
CA ARG A 92 -5.64 -23.05 14.71
C ARG A 92 -6.48 -21.94 15.35
N THR A 93 -6.46 -21.91 16.68
CA THR A 93 -7.24 -20.98 17.54
C THR A 93 -6.38 -19.85 18.08
#